data_AF-A0A285L8V8-F1
#
_entry.id   AF-A0A285L8V8-F1
#
_cell.length_a   1.000
_cell.length_b   1.000
_cell.length_c   1.000
_cell.angle_alpha   90.00
_cell.angle_beta   90.00
_cell.angle_gamma   90.00
#
_symmetry.space_group_name_H-M   'P 1'
#
loop_
_entity.id
_entity.type
_entity.pdbx_description
1 polymer ?
#
loop_
_entity_poly.entity_id
_entity_poly.type
_entity_poly.pdbx_seq_one_letter_code
_entity_poly.pdbx_strand_id
1 'polypeptide(L)'
;MRPFVKVLSEKVQARRGCPPKDEVRLVPLTDETMRNWLKMAIALAETDGVHFSVPVTPHTFRHSYIMHMLCHRQPKKVIQALVGHKDPRSMEACTRVFALELAATIAIPFTGDGRDAAEILRAFPPL
;
A
#
# COMPACT_ATOMS: atom_id res chain seq x y z
N MET A 1 -6.17 -31.99 25.86
CA MET A 1 -5.33 -31.29 24.87
C MET A 1 -5.60 -31.93 23.51
N ARG A 2 -6.43 -31.32 22.66
CA ARG A 2 -6.84 -31.91 21.37
C ARG A 2 -5.99 -31.30 20.25
N PRO A 3 -5.42 -32.11 19.33
CA PRO A 3 -4.53 -31.62 18.29
C PRO A 3 -5.29 -30.74 17.27
N PHE A 4 -4.67 -29.61 16.95
CA PHE A 4 -5.16 -28.50 16.09
C PHE A 4 -5.74 -28.96 14.73
N VAL A 5 -5.34 -30.13 14.24
CA VAL A 5 -5.78 -30.71 12.96
C VAL A 5 -7.26 -31.10 12.96
N LYS A 6 -7.83 -31.50 14.11
CA LYS A 6 -9.24 -31.97 14.16
C LYS A 6 -10.25 -30.81 14.05
N VAL A 7 -9.87 -29.59 14.48
CA VAL A 7 -10.70 -28.37 14.38
C VAL A 7 -10.84 -27.90 12.92
N LEU A 8 -9.86 -28.18 12.06
CA LEU A 8 -9.90 -27.80 10.66
C LEU A 8 -10.77 -28.74 9.81
N SER A 9 -10.85 -30.03 10.14
CA SER A 9 -11.70 -30.99 9.41
C SER A 9 -13.20 -30.77 9.65
N GLU A 10 -13.60 -30.44 10.89
CA GLU A 10 -15.01 -30.15 11.21
C GLU A 10 -15.56 -28.92 10.47
N LYS A 11 -14.73 -27.91 10.18
CA LYS A 11 -15.13 -26.72 9.42
C LYS A 11 -15.21 -26.93 7.91
N VAL A 12 -14.60 -27.99 7.37
CA VAL A 12 -14.69 -28.33 5.94
C VAL A 12 -16.01 -29.04 5.61
N GLN A 13 -16.55 -29.84 6.54
CA GLN A 13 -17.79 -30.61 6.32
C GLN A 13 -19.08 -29.80 6.49
N ALA A 14 -19.04 -28.60 7.08
CA ALA A 14 -20.21 -27.72 7.24
C ALA A 14 -20.55 -26.88 5.98
N ARG A 15 -19.87 -27.10 4.84
CA ARG A 15 -20.05 -26.34 3.59
C ARG A 15 -21.11 -26.92 2.64
N ARG A 16 -22.08 -27.71 3.13
CA ARG A 16 -23.22 -28.14 2.30
C ARG A 16 -24.35 -27.12 2.44
N GLY A 17 -24.41 -26.16 1.51
CA GLY A 17 -25.51 -25.20 1.40
C GLY A 17 -25.11 -23.72 1.33
N CYS A 18 -23.89 -23.40 0.90
CA CYS A 18 -23.56 -22.00 0.61
C CYS A 18 -24.27 -21.62 -0.71
N PRO A 19 -25.15 -20.60 -0.74
CA PRO A 19 -25.76 -20.12 -1.97
C PRO A 19 -24.65 -19.72 -2.97
N PRO A 20 -24.87 -19.83 -4.29
CA PRO A 20 -23.90 -19.38 -5.27
C PRO A 20 -23.58 -17.93 -4.92
N LYS A 21 -22.31 -17.67 -4.56
CA LYS A 21 -21.84 -16.30 -4.39
C LYS A 21 -22.22 -15.60 -5.67
N ASP A 22 -22.93 -14.48 -5.58
CA ASP A 22 -23.10 -13.59 -6.72
C ASP A 22 -21.72 -13.42 -7.34
N GLU A 23 -21.50 -14.08 -8.49
CA GLU A 23 -20.29 -13.94 -9.25
C GLU A 23 -20.36 -12.54 -9.82
N VAL A 24 -20.00 -11.55 -8.98
CA VAL A 24 -19.54 -10.28 -9.48
C VAL A 24 -18.43 -10.66 -10.41
N ARG A 25 -18.71 -10.58 -11.72
CA ARG A 25 -17.74 -10.88 -12.76
C ARG A 25 -16.63 -9.86 -12.57
N LEU A 26 -15.63 -10.22 -11.78
CA LEU A 26 -14.43 -9.43 -11.56
C LEU A 26 -13.74 -9.42 -12.91
N VAL A 27 -14.09 -8.44 -13.74
CA VAL A 27 -13.35 -8.14 -14.95
C VAL A 27 -11.91 -7.94 -14.47
N PRO A 28 -10.92 -8.67 -15.02
CA PRO A 28 -9.57 -8.58 -14.53
C PRO A 28 -9.11 -7.12 -14.64
N LEU A 29 -8.86 -6.51 -13.48
CA LEU A 29 -8.43 -5.14 -13.40
C LEU A 29 -7.06 -5.04 -14.05
N THR A 30 -6.99 -4.36 -15.19
CA THR A 30 -5.73 -4.21 -15.89
C THR A 30 -4.91 -3.10 -15.25
N ASP A 31 -3.61 -3.21 -15.38
CA ASP A 31 -2.64 -2.18 -14.99
C ASP A 31 -2.94 -0.83 -15.69
N GLU A 32 -3.48 -0.88 -16.91
CA GLU A 32 -3.93 0.32 -17.65
C GLU A 32 -5.16 0.98 -17.00
N THR A 33 -6.12 0.19 -16.52
CA THR A 33 -7.28 0.69 -15.80
C THR A 33 -6.85 1.43 -14.52
N MET A 34 -5.90 0.86 -13.77
CA MET A 34 -5.37 1.49 -12.55
C MET A 34 -4.66 2.81 -12.85
N ARG A 35 -3.84 2.86 -13.89
CA ARG A 35 -3.21 4.11 -14.33
C ARG A 35 -4.23 5.18 -14.70
N ASN A 36 -5.27 4.80 -15.44
CA ASN A 36 -6.27 5.76 -15.90
C ASN A 36 -7.10 6.32 -14.74
N TRP A 37 -7.50 5.48 -13.78
CA TRP A 37 -8.16 5.96 -12.56
C TRP A 37 -7.26 6.89 -11.74
N LEU A 38 -5.97 6.57 -11.66
CA LEU A 38 -5.02 7.41 -10.95
C LEU A 38 -4.82 8.77 -11.64
N LYS A 39 -4.73 8.80 -12.97
CA LYS A 39 -4.71 10.05 -13.74
C LYS A 39 -5.96 10.89 -13.49
N MET A 40 -7.14 10.28 -13.47
CA MET A 40 -8.39 10.97 -13.15
C MET A 40 -8.37 11.54 -11.73
N ALA A 41 -7.91 10.76 -10.75
CA ALA A 41 -7.82 11.21 -9.36
C ALA A 41 -6.83 12.37 -9.19
N ILE A 42 -5.69 12.34 -9.88
CA ILE A 42 -4.71 13.45 -9.88
C ILE A 42 -5.32 14.70 -10.52
N ALA A 43 -6.02 14.56 -11.65
CA ALA A 43 -6.68 15.70 -12.30
C ALA A 43 -7.75 16.35 -11.39
N LEU A 44 -8.50 15.54 -10.63
CA LEU A 44 -9.44 16.05 -9.61
C LEU A 44 -8.69 16.77 -8.47
N ALA A 45 -7.58 16.21 -7.99
CA ALA A 45 -6.77 16.84 -6.96
C ALA A 45 -6.20 18.20 -7.43
N GLU A 46 -5.76 18.29 -8.69
CA GLU A 46 -5.29 19.54 -9.29
C GLU A 46 -6.40 20.60 -9.35
N THR A 47 -7.65 20.22 -9.66
CA THR A 47 -8.78 21.15 -9.60
C THR A 47 -9.07 21.65 -8.18
N ASP A 48 -8.70 20.88 -7.16
CA ASP A 48 -8.79 21.24 -5.75
C ASP A 48 -7.54 21.99 -5.23
N GLY A 49 -6.62 22.38 -6.12
CA GLY A 49 -5.37 23.09 -5.82
C GLY A 49 -4.30 22.23 -5.16
N VAL A 50 -4.43 20.90 -5.20
CA VAL A 50 -3.46 19.96 -4.63
C VAL A 50 -2.50 19.50 -5.72
N HIS A 51 -1.21 19.81 -5.54
CA HIS A 51 -0.14 19.41 -6.45
C HIS A 51 0.84 18.45 -5.76
N PHE A 52 1.27 17.41 -6.48
CA PHE A 52 2.22 16.44 -5.97
C PHE A 52 3.62 16.70 -6.52
N SER A 53 4.64 16.65 -5.66
CA SER A 53 6.03 16.86 -6.07
C SER A 53 6.67 15.67 -6.79
N VAL A 54 6.03 14.50 -6.72
CA VAL A 54 6.47 13.28 -7.39
C VAL A 54 5.33 12.69 -8.20
N PRO A 55 5.61 12.04 -9.35
CA PRO A 55 4.57 11.37 -10.10
C PRO A 55 3.93 10.26 -9.25
N VAL A 56 2.60 10.31 -9.10
CA VAL A 56 1.86 9.28 -8.38
C VAL A 56 1.58 8.14 -9.35
N THR A 57 2.17 6.99 -9.08
CA THR A 57 2.02 5.77 -9.89
C THR A 57 1.73 4.57 -8.97
N PRO A 58 1.21 3.45 -9.50
CA PRO A 58 1.12 2.20 -8.73
C PRO A 58 2.45 1.78 -8.09
N HIS A 59 3.57 2.09 -8.74
CA HIS A 59 4.90 1.82 -8.19
C HIS A 59 5.24 2.72 -7.00
N THR A 60 4.85 3.99 -7.04
CA THR A 60 4.99 4.94 -5.92
C THR A 60 4.25 4.44 -4.68
N PHE A 61 3.03 3.89 -4.85
CA PHE A 61 2.28 3.26 -3.75
C PHE A 61 3.00 2.02 -3.18
N ARG A 62 3.64 1.22 -4.03
CA ARG A 62 4.44 0.08 -3.55
C ARG A 62 5.62 0.54 -2.69
N HIS A 63 6.28 1.65 -3.06
CA HIS A 63 7.33 2.25 -2.26
C HIS A 63 6.83 2.80 -0.92
N SER A 64 5.71 3.53 -0.90
CA SER A 64 5.13 4.05 0.35
C SER A 64 4.71 2.92 1.29
N TYR A 65 4.19 1.81 0.77
CA TYR A 65 3.91 0.61 1.56
C TYR A 65 5.16 0.01 2.22
N ILE A 66 6.27 -0.12 1.46
CA ILE A 66 7.54 -0.61 2.00
C ILE A 66 8.05 0.34 3.10
N MET A 67 8.03 1.65 2.85
CA MET A 67 8.41 2.68 3.84
C MET A 67 7.61 2.51 5.13
N HIS A 68 6.29 2.44 5.01
CA HIS A 68 5.39 2.32 6.15
C HIS A 68 5.71 1.10 7.02
N MET A 69 5.98 -0.05 6.39
CA MET A 69 6.38 -1.26 7.10
C MET A 69 7.75 -1.12 7.79
N LEU A 70 8.71 -0.43 7.17
CA LEU A 70 10.02 -0.13 7.78
C LEU A 70 9.88 0.82 8.98
N CYS A 71 9.03 1.84 8.90
CA CYS A 71 8.73 2.76 10.00
C CYS A 71 8.13 2.02 11.20
N HIS A 72 7.26 1.02 10.95
CA HIS A 72 6.73 0.11 11.97
C HIS A 72 7.68 -1.04 12.36
N ARG A 73 8.97 -0.92 12.01
CA ARG A 73 10.04 -1.86 12.40
C ARG A 73 9.79 -3.31 11.98
N GLN A 74 9.05 -3.51 10.89
CA GLN A 74 8.84 -4.86 10.36
C GLN A 74 10.16 -5.43 9.84
N PRO A 75 10.48 -6.71 10.13
CA PRO A 75 11.72 -7.31 9.65
C PRO A 75 11.78 -7.31 8.12
N LYS A 76 12.94 -6.95 7.55
CA LYS A 76 13.12 -6.83 6.09
C LYS A 76 12.71 -8.09 5.32
N LYS A 77 12.95 -9.28 5.89
CA LYS A 77 12.55 -10.56 5.27
C LYS A 77 11.02 -10.71 5.15
N VAL A 78 10.26 -10.17 6.12
CA VAL A 78 8.79 -10.18 6.08
C VAL A 78 8.30 -9.24 5.00
N ILE A 79 8.84 -8.02 4.95
CA ILE A 79 8.51 -7.04 3.92
C ILE A 79 8.84 -7.59 2.52
N GLN A 80 10.01 -8.22 2.36
CA GLN A 80 10.43 -8.86 1.13
C GLN A 80 9.41 -9.89 0.63
N ALA A 81 8.92 -10.74 1.54
CA ALA A 81 7.94 -11.77 1.24
C ALA A 81 6.58 -11.16 0.85
N LEU A 82 6.09 -10.16 1.60
CA LEU A 82 4.81 -9.48 1.33
C LEU A 82 4.81 -8.78 -0.03
N VAL A 83 5.94 -8.18 -0.39
CA VAL A 83 6.09 -7.41 -1.62
C VAL A 83 6.43 -8.32 -2.80
N GLY A 84 6.83 -9.58 -2.56
CA GLY A 84 7.18 -10.55 -3.60
C GLY A 84 8.53 -10.27 -4.27
N HIS A 85 9.48 -9.69 -3.54
CA HIS A 85 10.82 -9.42 -4.06
C HIS A 85 11.71 -10.67 -3.97
N LYS A 86 12.26 -11.11 -5.10
CA LYS A 86 13.21 -12.23 -5.13
C LYS A 86 14.56 -11.85 -4.55
N ASP A 87 15.01 -10.63 -4.81
CA ASP A 87 16.32 -10.12 -4.38
C ASP A 87 16.14 -9.02 -3.30
N PRO A 88 16.83 -9.10 -2.15
CA PRO A 88 16.85 -8.02 -1.17
C PRO A 88 17.34 -6.67 -1.72
N ARG A 89 18.16 -6.65 -2.78
CA ARG A 89 18.61 -5.39 -3.42
C ARG A 89 17.45 -4.56 -3.97
N SER A 90 16.33 -5.19 -4.32
CA SER A 90 15.13 -4.49 -4.80
C SER A 90 14.48 -3.57 -3.76
N MET A 91 14.86 -3.68 -2.48
CA MET A 91 14.42 -2.77 -1.41
C MET A 91 15.54 -1.84 -0.91
N GLU A 92 16.69 -1.83 -1.57
CA GLU A 92 17.86 -1.10 -1.09
C GLU A 92 17.63 0.41 -1.10
N ALA A 93 17.04 0.96 -2.16
CA ALA A 93 16.65 2.38 -2.23
C ALA A 93 15.73 2.74 -1.05
N CYS A 94 14.76 1.87 -0.76
CA CYS A 94 13.85 2.08 0.36
C CYS A 94 14.60 2.08 1.70
N THR A 95 15.46 1.09 1.90
CA THR A 95 16.24 0.95 3.14
C THR A 95 17.20 2.14 3.34
N ARG A 96 17.81 2.66 2.27
CA ARG A 96 18.72 3.81 2.32
C ARG A 96 17.98 5.08 2.74
N VAL A 97 16.81 5.35 2.15
CA VAL A 97 15.96 6.49 2.53
C VAL A 97 15.56 6.39 4.00
N PHE A 98 15.11 5.20 4.45
CA PHE A 98 14.77 4.99 5.85
C PHE A 98 15.95 5.20 6.80
N ALA A 99 17.17 4.81 6.42
CA ALA A 99 18.36 5.06 7.23
C ALA A 99 18.65 6.56 7.38
N LEU A 100 18.40 7.37 6.35
CA LEU A 100 18.51 8.83 6.43
C LEU A 100 17.47 9.41 7.40
N GLU A 101 16.23 8.92 7.33
CA GLU A 101 15.14 9.36 8.21
C GLU A 101 15.45 9.06 9.69
N LEU A 102 15.99 7.87 10.00
CA LEU A 102 16.46 7.54 11.34
C LEU A 102 17.62 8.41 11.81
N ALA A 103 18.59 8.70 10.94
CA ALA A 103 19.74 9.52 11.28
C ALA A 103 19.36 10.99 11.53
N ALA A 104 18.37 11.50 10.78
CA ALA A 104 17.88 12.85 10.92
C ALA A 104 16.92 13.04 12.10
N THR A 105 16.50 11.96 12.78
CA THR A 105 15.43 11.97 13.82
C THR A 105 14.13 12.64 13.33
N ILE A 106 13.92 12.68 12.01
CA ILE A 106 12.69 13.20 11.43
C ILE A 106 11.69 12.06 11.47
N ALA A 107 10.77 12.09 12.44
CA ALA A 107 9.64 11.17 12.43
C ALA A 107 8.56 11.76 11.52
N ILE A 108 8.43 11.26 10.29
CA ILE A 108 7.27 11.59 9.46
C ILE A 108 6.09 10.76 9.98
N PRO A 109 5.05 11.39 10.56
CA PRO A 109 3.87 10.64 10.94
C PRO A 109 3.20 10.11 9.66
N PHE A 110 3.09 8.79 9.52
CA PHE A 110 2.25 8.15 8.51
C PHE A 110 0.75 8.18 8.89
N THR A 111 0.41 8.94 9.93
CA THR A 111 -0.94 9.15 10.45
C THR A 111 -1.31 10.60 10.24
N GLY A 112 -2.33 10.85 9.41
CA GLY A 112 -2.87 12.18 9.17
C GLY A 112 -4.21 12.06 8.48
N ASP A 113 -5.12 13.00 8.75
CA ASP A 113 -6.38 13.09 8.02
C ASP A 113 -6.11 13.55 6.57
N GLY A 114 -6.93 13.09 5.62
CA GLY A 114 -6.79 13.49 4.23
C GLY A 114 -6.96 15.00 4.02
N ARG A 115 -7.75 15.66 4.87
CA ARG A 115 -7.95 17.11 4.85
C ARG A 115 -6.69 17.86 5.26
N ASP A 116 -6.06 17.46 6.37
CA ASP A 116 -4.82 18.07 6.85
C ASP A 116 -3.71 17.92 5.81
N ALA A 117 -3.62 16.74 5.19
CA ALA A 117 -2.68 16.48 4.09
C ALA A 117 -2.94 17.39 2.88
N ALA A 118 -4.21 17.58 2.50
CA ALA A 118 -4.57 18.46 1.39
C ALA A 118 -4.25 19.94 1.70
N GLU A 119 -4.46 20.41 2.94
CA GLU A 119 -4.08 21.76 3.37
C GLU A 119 -2.57 21.98 3.27
N ILE A 120 -1.76 21.02 3.73
CA ILE A 120 -0.30 21.07 3.61
C ILE A 120 0.12 21.11 2.13
N LEU A 121 -0.47 20.26 1.29
CA LEU A 121 -0.10 20.17 -0.13
C LEU A 121 -0.48 21.44 -0.91
N ARG A 122 -1.60 22.09 -0.57
CA ARG A 122 -1.99 23.39 -1.16
C ARG A 122 -1.05 24.54 -0.82
N ALA A 123 -0.30 24.43 0.28
CA ALA A 123 0.65 25.46 0.69
C ALA A 123 1.93 25.49 -0.18
N PHE A 124 2.16 24.45 -0.99
CA PHE A 124 3.31 24.41 -1.90
C PHE A 124 2.95 25.00 -3.26
N PRO A 125 3.84 25.80 -3.88
CA PRO A 125 3.62 26.30 -5.23
C PRO A 125 3.59 25.12 -6.23
N PRO A 126 2.82 25.23 -7.32
CA PRO A 126 2.89 24.26 -8.42
C PRO A 126 4.30 24.25 -9.00
N LEU A 127 4.81 23.06 -9.31
CA LEU A 127 6.12 22.84 -9.93
C LEU A 127 6.12 23.17 -11.42
#